data_AF-A0A0N4TH50-F1
#
_entry.id   AF-A0A0N4TH50-F1
#
_cell.length_a   1.000
_cell.length_b   1.000
_cell.length_c   1.000
_cell.angle_alpha   90.00
_cell.angle_beta   90.00
_cell.angle_gamma   90.00
#
_symmetry.space_group_name_H-M   'P 1'
#
loop_
_entity.id
_entity.type
_entity.pdbx_description
1 polymer ?
#
loop_
_entity_poly.entity_id
_entity_poly.type
_entity_poly.pdbx_seq_one_letter_code
_entity_poly.pdbx_strand_id
1 'polypeptide(L)'
;MIKLEKFVKQVDSARLRITVKDTNDHVPVFSRPWYTFNISEGKIYSELARLQATDKDCGHPYGQICRYQITNALDGFPFAIDDQVGLAWLSFPFDINDKVGLAFPLISMIRLA
;
A
#
# COMPACT_ATOMS: atom_id res chain seq x y z
N MET A 1 24.54 0.19 -76.94
CA MET A 1 24.62 1.00 -75.70
C MET A 1 23.72 0.35 -74.66
N ILE A 2 24.26 -0.06 -73.51
CA ILE A 2 23.48 -0.70 -72.42
C ILE A 2 23.09 0.40 -71.42
N LYS A 3 21.80 0.51 -71.10
CA LYS A 3 21.28 1.49 -70.15
C LYS A 3 21.43 0.91 -68.75
N LEU A 4 22.30 1.52 -67.94
CA LEU A 4 22.47 1.16 -66.53
C LEU A 4 21.29 1.73 -65.73
N GLU A 5 20.33 0.88 -65.35
CA GLU A 5 19.29 1.29 -64.43
C GLU A 5 19.87 1.41 -63.01
N LYS A 6 19.75 2.61 -62.44
CA LYS A 6 20.13 2.87 -61.05
C LYS A 6 19.25 2.03 -60.14
N PHE A 7 19.84 1.07 -59.42
CA PHE A 7 19.19 0.42 -58.30
C PHE A 7 18.97 1.44 -57.18
N VAL A 8 17.74 1.94 -57.07
CA VAL A 8 17.32 2.72 -55.91
C VAL A 8 17.17 1.75 -54.74
N LYS A 9 17.98 1.92 -53.71
CA LYS A 9 17.87 1.13 -52.48
C LYS A 9 16.56 1.57 -51.80
N GLN A 10 15.52 0.77 -51.93
CA GLN A 10 14.24 1.05 -51.27
C GLN A 10 14.39 0.72 -49.79
N VAL A 11 14.35 1.75 -48.95
CA VAL A 11 14.30 1.61 -47.50
C VAL A 11 12.83 1.71 -47.10
N ASP A 12 12.27 0.60 -46.67
CA ASP A 12 10.93 0.57 -46.08
C ASP A 12 11.04 0.74 -44.57
N SER A 13 10.09 1.47 -43.98
CA SER A 13 10.06 1.73 -42.55
C SER A 13 8.67 1.43 -42.00
N ALA A 14 8.59 0.52 -41.05
CA ALA A 14 7.36 0.21 -40.33
C ALA A 14 7.40 0.84 -38.93
N ARG A 15 6.24 1.28 -38.43
CA ARG A 15 6.09 1.75 -37.04
C ARG A 15 5.77 0.57 -36.14
N LEU A 16 6.68 0.26 -35.23
CA LEU A 16 6.46 -0.70 -34.16
C LEU A 16 6.05 0.05 -32.89
N ARG A 17 4.91 -0.32 -32.31
CA ARG A 17 4.49 0.15 -30.98
C ARG A 17 4.79 -0.93 -29.96
N ILE A 18 5.74 -0.66 -29.07
CA ILE A 18 6.06 -1.49 -27.93
C ILE A 18 5.32 -0.93 -26.71
N THR A 19 4.65 -1.78 -25.95
CA THR A 19 4.00 -1.41 -24.68
C THR A 19 4.57 -2.31 -23.59
N VAL A 20 5.07 -1.69 -22.52
CA VAL A 20 5.55 -2.42 -21.34
C VAL A 20 4.37 -2.60 -20.40
N LYS A 21 4.16 -3.83 -19.93
CA LYS A 21 3.19 -4.13 -18.88
C LYS A 21 3.91 -4.11 -17.54
N ASP A 22 3.25 -3.53 -16.57
CA ASP A 22 3.71 -3.54 -15.19
C ASP A 22 3.55 -4.92 -14.56
N THR A 23 4.35 -5.18 -13.52
CA THR A 23 4.28 -6.39 -12.70
C THR A 23 4.34 -6.01 -11.24
N ASN A 24 3.81 -6.85 -10.35
CA ASN A 24 3.81 -6.61 -8.91
C ASN A 24 5.20 -6.86 -8.28
N ASP A 25 6.12 -5.91 -8.41
CA ASP A 25 7.50 -6.04 -7.96
C ASP A 25 7.87 -5.12 -6.79
N HIS A 26 6.98 -4.21 -6.40
CA HIS A 26 7.10 -3.42 -5.18
C HIS A 26 6.20 -3.96 -4.06
N VAL A 27 6.53 -3.58 -2.83
CA VAL A 27 5.68 -3.87 -1.66
C VAL A 27 5.12 -2.55 -1.13
N PRO A 28 3.89 -2.55 -0.59
CA PRO A 28 3.34 -1.37 0.05
C PRO A 28 4.22 -0.87 1.18
N VAL A 29 4.41 0.45 1.25
CA VAL A 29 5.21 1.11 2.30
C VAL A 29 4.34 2.13 3.03
N PHE A 30 4.30 2.05 4.36
CA PHE A 30 3.65 3.06 5.19
C PHE A 30 4.37 4.41 5.09
N SER A 31 3.60 5.49 5.17
CA SER A 31 4.13 6.85 5.15
C SER A 31 5.02 7.18 6.35
N ARG A 32 4.90 6.41 7.45
CA ARG A 32 5.71 6.55 8.65
C ARG A 32 6.21 5.18 9.11
N PRO A 33 7.45 5.10 9.65
CA PRO A 33 7.98 3.86 10.22
C PRO A 33 7.26 3.45 11.53
N TRP A 34 6.68 4.42 12.23
CA TRP A 34 5.84 4.21 13.39
C TRP A 34 4.77 5.32 13.50
N TYR A 35 3.67 4.99 14.14
CA TYR A 35 2.57 5.91 14.42
C TYR A 35 2.40 6.00 15.94
N THR A 36 2.37 7.22 16.49
CA THR A 36 2.32 7.48 17.93
C THR A 36 1.16 8.41 18.25
N PHE A 37 0.43 8.10 19.32
CA PHE A 37 -0.77 8.84 19.73
C PHE A 37 -0.83 8.99 21.24
N ASN A 38 -1.37 10.11 21.70
CA ASN A 38 -1.69 10.32 23.10
C ASN A 38 -3.18 10.06 23.30
N ILE A 39 -3.51 9.12 24.17
CA ILE A 39 -4.88 8.70 24.45
C ILE A 39 -5.18 9.07 25.89
N SER A 40 -6.34 9.71 26.12
CA SER A 40 -6.82 9.91 27.48
C SER A 40 -7.53 8.64 27.95
N GLU A 41 -7.19 8.23 29.17
CA GLU A 41 -7.78 7.08 29.84
C GLU A 41 -9.32 7.18 29.91
N GLY A 42 -9.99 6.03 29.83
CA GLY A 42 -11.44 5.93 30.00
C GLY A 42 -12.26 6.52 28.84
N LYS A 43 -11.62 7.01 27.77
CA LYS A 43 -12.30 7.55 26.59
C LYS A 43 -12.26 6.56 25.42
N ILE A 44 -13.40 6.42 24.75
CA ILE A 44 -13.50 5.78 23.44
C ILE A 44 -13.24 6.84 22.38
N TYR A 45 -12.46 6.48 21.37
CA TYR A 45 -12.16 7.34 20.23
C TYR A 45 -12.65 6.65 18.97
N SER A 46 -13.55 7.29 18.23
CA SER A 46 -14.05 6.81 16.93
C SER A 46 -13.03 6.94 15.80
N GLU A 47 -12.03 7.81 15.99
CA GLU A 47 -10.89 7.99 15.08
C GLU A 47 -9.68 8.34 15.93
N LEU A 48 -8.70 7.45 15.95
CA LEU A 48 -7.40 7.68 16.57
C LEU A 48 -6.37 8.09 15.53
N ALA A 49 -6.40 7.41 14.38
CA ALA A 49 -5.37 7.53 13.37
C ALA A 49 -5.89 7.15 11.99
N ARG A 50 -5.33 7.80 10.98
CA ARG A 50 -5.44 7.32 9.60
C ARG A 50 -4.07 6.88 9.12
N LEU A 51 -3.93 5.59 8.91
CA LEU A 51 -2.75 4.99 8.33
C LEU A 51 -2.77 5.20 6.83
N GLN A 52 -1.59 5.46 6.28
CA GLN A 52 -1.44 5.69 4.85
C GLN A 52 -0.24 4.89 4.37
N ALA A 53 -0.43 4.18 3.27
CA ALA A 53 0.63 3.49 2.58
C ALA A 53 0.55 3.74 1.08
N THR A 54 1.68 3.57 0.43
CA THR A 54 1.84 3.72 -1.01
C THR A 54 2.56 2.52 -1.56
N ASP A 55 2.07 2.00 -2.68
CA ASP A 55 2.79 1.07 -3.52
C ASP A 55 3.40 1.84 -4.71
N LYS A 56 4.58 1.41 -5.18
CA LYS A 56 5.28 2.05 -6.30
C LYS A 56 4.93 1.42 -7.65
N ASP A 57 4.22 0.30 -7.65
CA ASP A 57 3.70 -0.31 -8.87
C ASP A 57 2.69 0.62 -9.58
N CYS A 58 2.51 0.41 -10.88
CA CYS A 58 1.76 1.31 -11.74
C CYS A 58 0.29 0.87 -11.88
N GLY A 59 -0.63 1.73 -11.42
CA GLY A 59 -2.05 1.60 -11.71
C GLY A 59 -2.71 0.36 -11.10
N HIS A 60 -3.92 0.03 -11.56
CA HIS A 60 -4.64 -1.14 -11.08
C HIS A 60 -4.13 -2.42 -11.78
N PRO A 61 -3.97 -3.55 -11.05
CA PRO A 61 -4.23 -3.69 -9.62
C PRO A 61 -3.01 -3.41 -8.72
N TYR A 62 -1.80 -3.34 -9.27
CA TYR A 62 -0.57 -3.47 -8.49
C TYR A 62 -0.24 -2.25 -7.62
N GLY A 63 -0.52 -1.03 -8.10
CA GLY A 63 -0.30 0.21 -7.35
C GLY A 63 -1.35 0.53 -6.27
N GLN A 64 -2.29 -0.38 -6.00
CA GLN A 64 -3.41 -0.15 -5.09
C GLN A 64 -3.27 -0.92 -3.77
N ILE A 65 -3.51 -0.24 -2.66
CA ILE A 65 -3.60 -0.88 -1.35
C ILE A 65 -4.98 -1.53 -1.21
N CYS A 66 -5.02 -2.85 -1.12
CA CYS A 66 -6.28 -3.59 -1.04
C CYS A 66 -6.77 -3.79 0.39
N ARG A 67 -5.84 -3.96 1.35
CA ARG A 67 -6.20 -4.29 2.72
C ARG A 67 -5.19 -3.84 3.77
N TYR A 68 -5.69 -3.21 4.82
CA TYR A 68 -4.98 -2.97 6.08
C TYR A 68 -5.32 -4.05 7.11
N GLN A 69 -4.32 -4.52 7.85
CA GLN A 69 -4.52 -5.52 8.89
C GLN A 69 -3.59 -5.31 10.09
N ILE A 70 -4.13 -5.57 11.28
CA ILE A 70 -3.35 -5.70 12.51
C ILE A 70 -2.99 -7.18 12.68
N THR A 71 -1.70 -7.51 12.62
CA THR A 71 -1.26 -8.93 12.59
C THR A 71 -0.91 -9.52 13.95
N ASN A 72 -0.52 -8.68 14.91
CA ASN A 72 -0.10 -9.11 16.25
C ASN A 72 -1.07 -8.61 17.33
N ALA A 73 -2.37 -8.63 17.05
CA ALA A 73 -3.38 -8.33 18.05
C ALA A 73 -3.44 -9.48 19.08
N LEU A 74 -3.15 -9.17 20.35
CA LEU A 74 -3.36 -10.11 21.46
C LEU A 74 -4.84 -10.18 21.83
N ASP A 75 -5.24 -11.22 22.57
CA ASP A 75 -6.58 -11.26 23.17
C ASP A 75 -6.79 -10.01 24.04
N GLY A 76 -7.93 -9.32 23.83
CA GLY A 76 -8.21 -8.05 24.50
C GLY A 76 -7.51 -6.83 23.90
N PHE A 77 -6.90 -6.94 22.72
CA PHE A 77 -6.28 -5.80 22.04
C PHE A 77 -7.32 -4.70 21.72
N PRO A 78 -7.12 -3.45 22.20
CA PRO A 78 -8.19 -2.46 22.24
C PRO A 78 -8.36 -1.67 20.95
N PHE A 79 -7.51 -1.88 19.93
CA PHE A 79 -7.56 -1.13 18.69
C PHE A 79 -8.18 -1.97 17.56
N ALA A 80 -8.97 -1.30 16.73
CA ALA A 80 -9.47 -1.83 15.47
C ALA A 80 -9.06 -0.92 14.31
N ILE A 81 -9.10 -1.46 13.08
CA ILE A 81 -8.78 -0.73 11.86
C ILE A 81 -9.79 -1.05 10.77
N ASP A 82 -10.15 -0.02 9.99
CA ASP A 82 -10.88 -0.16 8.73
C ASP A 82 -9.91 -0.73 7.69
N ASP A 83 -10.26 -1.86 7.12
CA ASP A 83 -9.38 -2.61 6.25
C ASP A 83 -9.24 -1.98 4.85
N GLN A 84 -10.09 -1.04 4.45
CA GLN A 84 -10.01 -0.36 3.15
C GLN A 84 -9.33 1.00 3.24
N VAL A 85 -9.68 1.80 4.26
CA VAL A 85 -9.21 3.19 4.36
C VAL A 85 -8.14 3.42 5.42
N GLY A 86 -7.76 2.37 6.16
CA GLY A 86 -6.69 2.43 7.16
C GLY A 86 -7.04 3.30 8.38
N LEU A 87 -8.33 3.51 8.65
CA LEU A 87 -8.80 4.28 9.80
C LEU A 87 -8.76 3.41 11.05
N ALA A 88 -7.94 3.75 12.03
CA ALA A 88 -7.85 3.05 13.31
C ALA A 88 -8.60 3.79 14.42
N TRP A 89 -9.22 3.03 15.32
CA TRP A 89 -10.00 3.55 16.43
C TRP A 89 -9.84 2.67 17.68
N LEU A 90 -10.30 3.20 18.82
CA LEU A 90 -10.32 2.47 20.09
C LEU A 90 -11.68 1.82 20.27
N SER A 91 -11.72 0.50 20.42
CA SER A 91 -12.97 -0.26 20.50
C SER A 91 -13.59 -0.27 21.89
N PHE A 92 -12.80 -0.05 22.95
CA PHE A 92 -13.26 -0.04 24.34
C PHE A 92 -12.47 0.98 25.19
N PRO A 93 -13.03 1.48 26.31
CA PRO A 93 -12.29 2.35 27.21
C PRO A 93 -11.02 1.65 27.70
N PHE A 94 -9.88 2.30 27.56
CA PHE A 94 -8.58 1.78 27.98
C PHE A 94 -8.20 2.33 29.36
N ASP A 95 -7.80 1.45 30.28
CA ASP A 95 -7.18 1.78 31.58
C ASP A 95 -5.66 1.69 31.44
N ILE A 96 -4.93 2.73 31.85
CA ILE A 96 -3.46 2.78 31.69
C ILE A 96 -2.73 1.78 32.60
N ASN A 97 -3.41 1.29 33.65
CA ASN A 97 -2.90 0.28 34.58
C ASN A 97 -3.09 -1.14 34.06
N ASP A 98 -3.91 -1.33 33.02
CA ASP A 98 -3.88 -2.56 32.23
C ASP A 98 -2.52 -2.60 31.52
N LYS A 99 -1.58 -3.34 32.13
CA LYS A 99 -0.20 -3.48 31.65
C LYS A 99 -0.13 -4.30 30.36
N VAL A 100 -0.77 -3.82 29.29
CA VAL A 100 -0.48 -4.23 27.93
C VAL A 100 0.62 -3.29 27.48
N GLY A 101 1.86 -3.77 27.45
CA GLY A 101 2.96 -3.00 26.86
C GLY A 101 2.54 -2.59 25.46
N LEU A 102 2.27 -1.31 25.24
CA LEU A 102 1.88 -0.74 23.95
C LEU A 102 3.10 -0.68 23.03
N ALA A 103 3.75 -1.82 22.81
CA ALA A 103 4.50 -2.03 21.59
C ALA A 103 3.44 -2.12 20.49
N PHE A 104 3.34 -1.07 19.65
CA PHE A 104 2.42 -1.06 18.52
C PHE A 104 2.61 -2.39 17.75
N PRO A 105 1.56 -3.23 17.61
CA PRO A 105 1.72 -4.47 16.88
C PRO A 105 2.17 -4.16 15.47
N LEU A 106 2.89 -5.09 14.86
CA LEU A 106 3.23 -4.99 13.45
C LEU A 106 1.93 -4.82 12.66
N ILE A 107 1.74 -3.63 12.09
CA ILE A 107 0.65 -3.39 11.16
C ILE A 107 1.17 -3.89 9.82
N SER A 108 0.42 -4.78 9.18
CA SER A 108 0.78 -5.30 7.87
C SER A 108 -0.27 -4.89 6.84
N MET A 109 0.09 -5.04 5.57
CA MET A 109 -0.80 -4.80 4.45
C MET A 109 -0.79 -6.01 3.54
N ILE A 110 -1.94 -6.29 2.94
CA ILE A 110 -2.08 -7.38 1.96
C ILE A 110 -2.44 -6.77 0.61
N ARG A 111 -1.77 -7.23 -0.43
CA ARG A 111 -2.04 -6.91 -1.85
C ARG A 111 -2.80 -8.05 -2.52
N LEU A 112 -3.61 -7.76 -3.54
CA LEU A 112 -4.08 -8.78 -4.48
C LEU A 112 -2.99 -9.10 -5.51
N ALA A 113 -2.85 -10.38 -5.83
CA ALA A 113 -2.00 -10.90 -6.91
C ALA A 113 -2.64 -10.69 -8.29
#